data_AF-A0A914Z199-F1
#
_entry.id   AF-A0A914Z199-F1
#
_cell.length_a   1.000
_cell.length_b   1.000
_cell.length_c   1.000
_cell.angle_alpha   90.00
_cell.angle_beta   90.00
_cell.angle_gamma   90.00
#
_symmetry.space_group_name_H-M   'P 1'
#
loop_
_entity.id
_entity.type
_entity.pdbx_description
1 polymer ?
#
loop_
_entity_poly.entity_id
_entity_poly.type
_entity_poly.pdbx_seq_one_letter_code
_entity_poly.pdbx_strand_id
1 'polypeptide(L)'
;MMLGTSKENVTKDYERRLTEGWKKGEESLKTSFSKLATLKENETLPPQTICLLSNESICLLTKSNKRLALTIYNGYSQAVSTVVRIPYYSESADVNGPKGEAVHFEVVFNYLNFVNFTFKLQVVKAFLPKNQLISNDSAEYEIHLPVDLPALGFKTFFLNRSKNKTSPRLPSTIRGSPRGRNYRLKQLRFSRKITGFEEIVKPSVPAPSSTPAPPPPNSPTKITNGIIELTFDESGRLSNYKNIKTNFSRELSQQFYYYESVKRSKENSQASGAYIFRPVMVADSFDENVTIEVINGKHIQEVRQTINEWVTQIIRLISNQNYIEFDWIIGPIFKEEKNATGKEIISRYSVKGLKNNGVFYTDSNGRQLIKRIRNSATFYTFEKTEPISGNYYPVPSRIIISDDKTQLSILTDRSQGGTSLTDGNVELMLHRRMYDDDSFGVEEALNEPGNDGRGLVARGRHWLILESKTTNPNLNLNSQKAQRKSAMELFHSPLISYSPITSQSKYRSLALTEFSGLHKSLPENIHLLTLKQLSPTQILLRLEHFLQNGEDGILAQPSTINLSEIFSTLTILSVEELNLAGTTKVKEMHNLPKSWNRSSRIISSVQGK
;
A
#
# COMPACT_ATOMS: atom_id res chain seq x y z
N MET A 1 10.99 1.01 14.97
CA MET A 1 10.42 -0.32 14.67
C MET A 1 9.78 -0.79 15.95
N MET A 2 8.48 -1.10 15.94
CA MET A 2 7.84 -1.80 17.06
C MET A 2 8.12 -3.30 16.88
N LEU A 3 8.48 -4.00 17.95
CA LEU A 3 9.05 -5.34 17.86
C LEU A 3 8.01 -6.47 17.79
N GLY A 4 6.77 -6.24 18.25
CA GLY A 4 5.73 -7.30 18.30
C GLY A 4 5.99 -8.38 19.35
N THR A 5 6.81 -8.08 20.36
CA THR A 5 7.31 -9.04 21.36
C THR A 5 6.75 -8.75 22.76
N SER A 6 5.47 -8.40 22.84
CA SER A 6 4.76 -8.19 24.11
C SER A 6 3.66 -9.23 24.25
N LYS A 7 3.22 -9.49 25.49
CA LYS A 7 2.03 -10.31 25.74
C LYS A 7 0.83 -9.74 25.00
N GLU A 8 -0.10 -10.60 24.59
CA GLU A 8 -1.27 -10.25 23.77
C GLU A 8 -2.10 -9.11 24.40
N ASN A 9 -2.26 -9.12 25.72
CA ASN A 9 -2.99 -8.08 26.44
C ASN A 9 -2.29 -6.70 26.42
N VAL A 10 -0.95 -6.68 26.42
CA VAL A 10 -0.14 -5.46 26.29
C VAL A 10 -0.20 -4.94 24.87
N THR A 11 -0.15 -5.83 23.86
CA THR A 11 -0.34 -5.46 22.45
C THR A 11 -1.72 -4.81 22.24
N LYS A 12 -2.78 -5.38 22.82
CA LYS A 12 -4.13 -4.77 22.83
C LYS A 12 -4.18 -3.41 23.52
N ASP A 13 -3.39 -3.20 24.59
CA ASP A 13 -3.28 -1.86 25.21
C ASP A 13 -2.56 -0.87 24.29
N TYR A 14 -1.54 -1.28 23.55
CA TYR A 14 -0.90 -0.44 22.52
C TYR A 14 -1.89 -0.05 21.42
N GLU A 15 -2.67 -1.00 20.91
CA GLU A 15 -3.72 -0.73 19.91
C GLU A 15 -4.77 0.26 20.44
N ARG A 16 -5.21 0.07 21.69
CA ARG A 16 -6.15 0.99 22.35
C ARG A 16 -5.57 2.40 22.45
N ARG A 17 -4.33 2.54 22.93
CA ARG A 17 -3.66 3.86 23.06
C ARG A 17 -3.42 4.52 21.72
N LEU A 18 -3.02 3.78 20.70
CA LEU A 18 -2.85 4.30 19.34
C LEU A 18 -4.19 4.75 18.76
N THR A 19 -5.27 4.01 19.02
CA THR A 19 -6.63 4.40 18.62
C THR A 19 -7.09 5.69 19.31
N GLU A 20 -6.81 5.84 20.60
CA GLU A 20 -7.05 7.11 21.34
C GLU A 20 -6.21 8.26 20.76
N GLY A 21 -4.95 7.99 20.40
CA GLY A 21 -4.08 8.94 19.72
C GLY A 21 -4.64 9.41 18.37
N TRP A 22 -5.17 8.49 17.56
CA TRP A 22 -5.86 8.81 16.31
C TRP A 22 -7.07 9.71 16.51
N LYS A 23 -7.89 9.44 17.53
CA LYS A 23 -9.05 10.30 17.87
C LYS A 23 -8.63 11.73 18.21
N LYS A 24 -7.59 11.90 19.03
CA LYS A 24 -7.03 13.24 19.36
C LYS A 24 -6.40 13.93 18.14
N GLY A 25 -5.74 13.15 17.28
CA GLY A 25 -5.21 13.63 16.00
C GLY A 25 -6.32 14.15 15.08
N GLU A 26 -7.44 13.44 15.01
CA GLU A 26 -8.61 13.86 14.24
C GLU A 26 -9.24 15.15 14.80
N GLU A 27 -9.33 15.32 16.12
CA GLU A 27 -9.77 16.58 16.74
C GLU A 27 -8.86 17.76 16.37
N SER A 28 -7.54 17.51 16.35
CA SER A 28 -6.55 18.50 15.91
C SER A 28 -6.71 18.83 14.43
N LEU A 29 -6.98 17.83 13.58
CA LEU A 29 -7.27 18.01 12.15
C LEU A 29 -8.54 18.84 11.96
N LYS A 30 -9.64 18.53 12.66
CA LYS A 30 -10.91 19.28 12.61
C LYS A 30 -10.69 20.75 12.93
N THR A 31 -9.98 21.03 14.02
CA THR A 31 -9.71 22.39 14.47
C THR A 31 -8.82 23.13 13.48
N SER A 32 -7.73 22.49 13.03
CA SER A 32 -6.76 23.10 12.11
C SER A 32 -7.38 23.37 10.74
N PHE A 33 -8.10 22.40 10.19
CA PHE A 33 -8.81 22.55 8.93
C PHE A 33 -9.88 23.64 9.02
N SER A 34 -10.68 23.68 10.09
CA SER A 34 -11.68 24.73 10.26
C SER A 34 -11.05 26.12 10.29
N LYS A 35 -9.92 26.31 11.00
CA LYS A 35 -9.22 27.61 11.03
C LYS A 35 -8.60 27.96 9.69
N LEU A 36 -8.03 26.99 9.00
CA LEU A 36 -7.30 27.20 7.76
C LEU A 36 -8.22 27.43 6.56
N ALA A 37 -9.33 26.69 6.48
CA ALA A 37 -10.18 26.67 5.31
C ALA A 37 -11.36 27.65 5.38
N THR A 38 -11.77 28.13 6.56
CA THR A 38 -12.95 29.00 6.67
C THR A 38 -12.69 30.38 6.07
N LEU A 39 -13.56 30.82 5.16
CA LEU A 39 -13.47 32.11 4.46
C LEU A 39 -14.19 33.25 5.20
N LYS A 40 -15.12 32.93 6.11
CA LYS A 40 -15.95 33.91 6.82
C LYS A 40 -15.88 33.65 8.33
N GLU A 41 -15.42 34.63 9.09
CA GLU A 41 -15.11 34.48 10.52
C GLU A 41 -16.27 34.01 11.41
N ASN A 42 -17.53 34.23 10.99
CA ASN A 42 -18.74 33.86 11.75
C ASN A 42 -19.40 32.54 11.29
N GLU A 43 -18.80 31.81 10.36
CA GLU A 43 -19.37 30.57 9.82
C GLU A 43 -18.57 29.36 10.29
N THR A 44 -19.27 28.24 10.48
CA THR A 44 -18.65 26.98 10.93
C THR A 44 -18.67 25.96 9.81
N LEU A 45 -17.50 25.41 9.50
CA LEU A 45 -17.40 24.32 8.54
C LEU A 45 -17.83 23.00 9.19
N PRO A 46 -18.47 22.09 8.42
CA PRO A 46 -18.79 20.78 8.93
C PRO A 46 -17.50 20.03 9.31
N PRO A 47 -17.53 19.22 10.38
CA PRO A 47 -16.35 18.55 10.89
C PRO A 47 -15.79 17.55 9.88
N GLN A 48 -14.47 17.49 9.78
CA GLN A 48 -13.72 16.53 8.98
C GLN A 48 -13.53 15.23 9.76
N THR A 49 -13.89 14.09 9.19
CA THR A 49 -13.76 12.77 9.85
C THR A 49 -13.01 11.80 8.94
N ILE A 50 -12.16 10.95 9.49
CA ILE A 50 -11.38 9.96 8.75
C ILE A 50 -12.05 8.59 8.85
N CYS A 51 -12.12 7.85 7.74
CA CYS A 51 -12.54 6.45 7.73
C CYS A 51 -11.33 5.54 7.94
N LEU A 52 -11.05 5.17 9.20
CA LEU A 52 -9.88 4.34 9.58
C LEU A 52 -9.92 2.93 8.98
N LEU A 53 -11.11 2.40 8.69
CA LEU A 53 -11.31 1.06 8.09
C LEU A 53 -11.47 1.10 6.56
N SER A 54 -11.01 2.17 5.92
CA SER A 54 -11.10 2.30 4.46
C SER A 54 -10.29 1.24 3.71
N ASN A 55 -9.20 0.75 4.32
CA ASN A 55 -8.40 -0.38 3.86
C ASN A 55 -9.13 -1.74 3.97
N GLU A 56 -10.21 -1.84 4.74
CA GLU A 56 -11.11 -3.00 4.80
C GLU A 56 -12.39 -2.77 3.97
N SER A 57 -12.34 -1.77 3.08
CA SER A 57 -13.47 -1.32 2.28
C SER A 57 -14.67 -0.86 3.13
N ILE A 58 -14.45 -0.30 4.33
CA ILE A 58 -15.52 0.19 5.21
C ILE A 58 -15.40 1.70 5.40
N CYS A 59 -16.47 2.44 5.06
CA CYS A 59 -16.59 3.86 5.39
C CYS A 59 -18.05 4.28 5.55
N LEU A 60 -18.55 4.26 6.79
CA LEU A 60 -19.97 4.52 7.11
C LEU A 60 -20.47 5.90 6.64
N LEU A 61 -19.58 6.88 6.49
CA LEU A 61 -19.95 8.20 5.99
C LEU A 61 -20.45 8.13 4.54
N THR A 62 -19.78 7.35 3.68
CA THR A 62 -20.19 7.14 2.28
C THR A 62 -21.44 6.25 2.16
N LYS A 63 -21.71 5.41 3.16
CA LYS A 63 -22.93 4.59 3.27
C LYS A 63 -24.16 5.43 3.58
N SER A 64 -24.04 6.30 4.60
CA SER A 64 -25.18 6.96 5.24
C SER A 64 -25.51 8.34 4.67
N ASN A 65 -24.55 9.03 4.04
CA ASN A 65 -24.74 10.40 3.59
C ASN A 65 -24.97 10.49 2.07
N LYS A 66 -25.91 11.36 1.67
CA LYS A 66 -26.22 11.62 0.26
C LYS A 66 -25.17 12.51 -0.41
N ARG A 67 -24.54 13.40 0.35
CA ARG A 67 -23.54 14.35 -0.13
C ARG A 67 -22.41 14.46 0.88
N LEU A 68 -21.19 14.42 0.37
CA LEU A 68 -19.97 14.53 1.17
C LEU A 68 -19.01 15.51 0.50
N ALA A 69 -18.36 16.34 1.30
CA ALA A 69 -17.09 16.94 0.93
C ALA A 69 -15.96 15.97 1.31
N LEU A 70 -15.06 15.72 0.37
CA LEU A 70 -13.90 14.85 0.47
C LEU A 70 -12.65 15.71 0.40
N THR A 71 -12.06 16.05 1.55
CA THR A 71 -10.80 16.81 1.58
C THR A 71 -9.64 15.82 1.55
N ILE A 72 -8.80 15.94 0.53
CA ILE A 72 -7.66 15.06 0.32
C ILE A 72 -6.39 15.87 0.55
N TYR A 73 -5.65 15.50 1.59
CA TYR A 73 -4.46 16.21 2.05
C TYR A 73 -3.18 15.47 1.66
N ASN A 74 -2.25 16.21 1.06
CA ASN A 74 -0.90 15.79 0.77
C ASN A 74 0.07 16.41 1.79
N GLY A 75 0.59 15.58 2.69
CA GLY A 75 1.60 15.98 3.68
C GLY A 75 3.03 16.03 3.12
N TYR A 76 3.24 15.64 1.87
CA TYR A 76 4.56 15.62 1.25
C TYR A 76 4.97 17.02 0.75
N SER A 77 6.28 17.28 0.71
CA SER A 77 6.87 18.56 0.27
C SER A 77 6.90 18.74 -1.26
N GLN A 78 6.41 17.74 -2.01
CA GLN A 78 6.23 17.77 -3.46
C GLN A 78 4.75 17.70 -3.80
N ALA A 79 4.37 18.24 -4.96
CA ALA A 79 3.06 17.98 -5.53
C ALA A 79 2.94 16.49 -5.91
N VAL A 80 1.76 15.90 -5.69
CA VAL A 80 1.51 14.48 -5.91
C VAL A 80 0.32 14.31 -6.85
N SER A 81 0.53 13.61 -7.96
CA SER A 81 -0.55 13.15 -8.83
C SER A 81 -0.74 11.65 -8.67
N THR A 82 -1.91 11.22 -8.25
CA THR A 82 -2.21 9.80 -8.00
C THR A 82 -3.71 9.51 -8.14
N VAL A 83 -4.12 8.28 -7.88
CA VAL A 83 -5.52 7.87 -7.85
C VAL A 83 -5.86 7.43 -6.43
N VAL A 84 -6.74 8.18 -5.76
CA VAL A 84 -7.24 7.76 -4.45
C VAL A 84 -8.42 6.81 -4.60
N ARG A 85 -8.57 5.93 -3.60
CA ARG A 85 -9.56 4.86 -3.57
C ARG A 85 -10.52 5.09 -2.42
N ILE A 86 -11.82 5.14 -2.73
CA ILE A 86 -12.86 5.46 -1.74
C ILE A 86 -13.88 4.32 -1.71
N PRO A 87 -14.08 3.63 -0.57
CA PRO A 87 -15.15 2.64 -0.43
C PRO A 87 -16.52 3.25 -0.70
N TYR A 88 -17.36 2.56 -1.46
CA TYR A 88 -18.63 3.08 -1.91
C TYR A 88 -19.72 2.02 -2.07
N TYR A 89 -20.98 2.40 -1.86
CA TYR A 89 -22.12 1.48 -1.71
C TYR A 89 -23.11 1.56 -2.87
N SER A 90 -22.69 2.05 -4.03
CA SER A 90 -23.53 2.13 -5.22
C SER A 90 -22.68 1.99 -6.49
N GLU A 91 -23.26 1.42 -7.54
CA GLU A 91 -22.63 1.25 -8.86
C GLU A 91 -22.32 2.57 -9.57
N SER A 92 -22.93 3.68 -9.15
CA SER A 92 -22.70 4.99 -9.75
C SER A 92 -22.52 6.09 -8.71
N ALA A 93 -21.50 6.89 -8.91
CA ALA A 93 -21.18 8.07 -8.11
C ALA A 93 -21.09 9.29 -9.03
N ASP A 94 -21.47 10.45 -8.52
CA ASP A 94 -21.21 11.74 -9.13
C ASP A 94 -20.19 12.47 -8.25
N VAL A 95 -19.05 12.87 -8.83
CA VAL A 95 -17.98 13.57 -8.11
C VAL A 95 -17.63 14.84 -8.84
N ASN A 96 -17.71 15.95 -8.10
CA ASN A 96 -17.27 17.26 -8.56
C ASN A 96 -15.93 17.63 -7.93
N GLY A 97 -15.09 18.32 -8.69
CA GLY A 97 -13.82 18.87 -8.24
C GLY A 97 -13.98 20.13 -7.39
N PRO A 98 -12.84 20.71 -6.97
CA PRO A 98 -12.82 21.82 -6.02
C PRO A 98 -13.54 23.09 -6.49
N LYS A 99 -13.61 23.34 -7.80
CA LYS A 99 -14.31 24.48 -8.41
C LYS A 99 -15.70 24.08 -8.93
N GLY A 100 -16.18 22.90 -8.56
CA GLY A 100 -17.48 22.35 -8.88
C GLY A 100 -17.66 21.88 -10.33
N GLU A 101 -16.60 21.87 -11.11
CA GLU A 101 -16.49 21.07 -12.31
C GLU A 101 -16.74 19.59 -11.99
N ALA A 102 -17.35 18.81 -12.87
CA ALA A 102 -17.31 17.36 -12.67
C ALA A 102 -15.87 16.91 -12.96
N VAL A 103 -15.41 15.90 -12.22
CA VAL A 103 -14.10 15.28 -12.46
C VAL A 103 -14.08 14.51 -13.79
N HIS A 104 -15.19 14.56 -14.54
CA HIS A 104 -15.54 13.71 -15.68
C HIS A 104 -16.39 14.45 -16.73
N PHE A 105 -15.76 15.33 -17.52
CA PHE A 105 -16.21 15.62 -18.88
C PHE A 105 -15.03 15.99 -19.79
N GLU A 106 -15.01 15.40 -21.00
CA GLU A 106 -14.23 15.90 -22.14
C GLU A 106 -15.17 16.76 -22.98
N VAL A 107 -14.85 18.05 -23.14
CA VAL A 107 -15.39 18.87 -24.22
C VAL A 107 -14.26 19.77 -24.71
N VAL A 108 -13.73 19.48 -25.90
CA VAL A 108 -13.02 20.49 -26.69
C VAL A 108 -13.66 20.50 -28.07
N PHE A 109 -14.51 21.51 -28.31
CA PHE A 109 -14.86 21.90 -29.67
C PHE A 109 -13.69 22.71 -30.24
N ASN A 110 -13.10 22.23 -31.33
CA ASN A 110 -12.67 23.15 -32.37
C ASN A 110 -12.86 22.49 -33.73
N TYR A 111 -13.33 23.29 -34.69
CA TYR A 111 -13.90 22.86 -35.97
C TYR A 111 -13.04 21.82 -36.71
N LEU A 112 -13.72 20.79 -37.22
CA LEU A 112 -13.26 19.70 -38.12
C LEU A 112 -12.89 18.37 -37.41
N ASN A 113 -13.88 17.45 -37.43
CA ASN A 113 -13.87 16.01 -37.13
C ASN A 113 -14.14 15.57 -35.68
N PHE A 114 -15.34 15.00 -35.49
CA PHE A 114 -15.96 14.61 -34.22
C PHE A 114 -15.61 13.16 -33.80
N VAL A 115 -15.01 13.00 -32.62
CA VAL A 115 -15.23 11.85 -31.72
C VAL A 115 -15.29 12.39 -30.28
N ASN A 116 -16.42 12.23 -29.60
CA ASN A 116 -16.61 12.63 -28.20
C ASN A 116 -16.24 11.46 -27.27
N PHE A 117 -15.25 11.61 -26.37
CA PHE A 117 -15.05 10.68 -25.25
C PHE A 117 -15.46 11.31 -23.91
N THR A 118 -16.75 11.20 -23.55
CA THR A 118 -17.17 11.52 -22.18
C THR A 118 -16.64 10.46 -21.22
N PHE A 119 -15.56 10.76 -20.50
CA PHE A 119 -15.01 9.86 -19.49
C PHE A 119 -15.90 9.86 -18.25
N LYS A 120 -16.46 8.72 -17.87
CA LYS A 120 -17.19 8.55 -16.59
C LYS A 120 -16.22 8.26 -15.44
N LEU A 121 -16.59 8.69 -14.24
CA LEU A 121 -15.94 8.29 -13.00
C LEU A 121 -15.86 6.77 -12.90
N GLN A 122 -14.68 6.27 -12.57
CA GLN A 122 -14.47 4.84 -12.47
C GLN A 122 -14.94 4.35 -11.10
N VAL A 123 -16.03 3.56 -11.11
CA VAL A 123 -16.54 2.82 -9.96
C VAL A 123 -16.38 1.33 -10.27
N VAL A 124 -15.55 0.64 -9.50
CA VAL A 124 -15.27 -0.79 -9.68
C VAL A 124 -15.86 -1.58 -8.53
N LYS A 125 -16.20 -2.86 -8.74
CA LYS A 125 -16.55 -3.75 -7.62
C LYS A 125 -15.34 -3.88 -6.69
N ALA A 126 -15.53 -3.72 -5.38
CA ALA A 126 -14.47 -3.95 -4.41
C ALA A 126 -14.06 -5.43 -4.39
N PHE A 127 -12.77 -5.69 -4.17
CA PHE A 127 -12.31 -7.05 -3.96
C PHE A 127 -12.53 -7.42 -2.49
N LEU A 128 -13.60 -8.17 -2.23
CA LEU A 128 -13.97 -8.67 -0.91
C LEU A 128 -13.71 -10.17 -0.86
N PRO A 129 -12.50 -10.60 -0.48
CA PRO A 129 -12.16 -12.02 -0.42
C PRO A 129 -13.05 -12.77 0.57
N LYS A 130 -13.72 -13.82 0.08
CA LYS A 130 -14.60 -14.66 0.91
C LYS A 130 -13.80 -15.19 2.11
N ASN A 131 -14.38 -15.12 3.30
CA ASN A 131 -13.79 -15.55 4.59
C ASN A 131 -12.67 -14.66 5.17
N GLN A 132 -12.31 -13.54 4.52
CA GLN A 132 -11.28 -12.60 4.97
C GLN A 132 -11.84 -11.16 5.02
N LEU A 133 -11.74 -10.47 6.16
CA LEU A 133 -12.09 -9.04 6.30
C LEU A 133 -13.52 -8.65 5.85
N ILE A 134 -14.44 -9.61 5.65
CA ILE A 134 -15.82 -9.31 5.24
C ILE A 134 -16.65 -8.93 6.45
N SER A 135 -17.27 -7.76 6.37
CA SER A 135 -18.29 -7.28 7.29
C SER A 135 -19.58 -6.97 6.53
N ASN A 136 -20.73 -7.00 7.21
CA ASN A 136 -22.00 -6.46 6.68
C ASN A 136 -21.92 -4.96 6.35
N ASP A 137 -20.87 -4.29 6.85
CA ASP A 137 -20.58 -2.89 6.55
C ASP A 137 -19.57 -2.68 5.42
N SER A 138 -19.00 -3.74 4.83
CA SER A 138 -18.09 -3.63 3.70
C SER A 138 -18.80 -3.05 2.47
N ALA A 139 -18.15 -2.12 1.79
CA ALA A 139 -18.64 -1.49 0.58
C ALA A 139 -18.40 -2.40 -0.62
N GLU A 140 -19.43 -2.62 -1.43
CA GLU A 140 -19.38 -3.49 -2.61
C GLU A 140 -18.61 -2.86 -3.78
N TYR A 141 -18.37 -1.54 -3.73
CA TYR A 141 -17.72 -0.78 -4.79
C TYR A 141 -16.58 0.08 -4.24
N GLU A 142 -15.68 0.46 -5.12
CA GLU A 142 -14.59 1.39 -4.87
C GLU A 142 -14.58 2.45 -5.97
N ILE A 143 -14.57 3.73 -5.58
CA ILE A 143 -14.37 4.84 -6.51
C ILE A 143 -12.87 5.04 -6.71
N HIS A 144 -12.44 5.06 -7.96
CA HIS A 144 -11.08 5.44 -8.37
C HIS A 144 -11.10 6.91 -8.80
N LEU A 145 -10.65 7.78 -7.90
CA LEU A 145 -10.65 9.23 -8.10
C LEU A 145 -9.22 9.72 -8.42
N PRO A 146 -8.92 10.11 -9.67
CA PRO A 146 -7.65 10.74 -9.99
C PRO A 146 -7.55 12.12 -9.33
N VAL A 147 -6.40 12.43 -8.76
CA VAL A 147 -6.15 13.68 -8.04
C VAL A 147 -4.76 14.23 -8.34
N ASP A 148 -4.65 15.55 -8.32
CA ASP A 148 -3.43 16.33 -8.41
C ASP A 148 -3.35 17.26 -7.19
N LEU A 149 -2.53 16.89 -6.19
CA LEU A 149 -2.51 17.57 -4.91
C LEU A 149 -1.28 18.49 -4.82
N PRO A 150 -1.46 19.74 -4.36
CA PRO A 150 -0.33 20.64 -4.13
C PRO A 150 0.58 20.15 -3.00
N ALA A 151 1.82 20.61 -2.99
CA ALA A 151 2.75 20.33 -1.89
C ALA A 151 2.24 20.92 -0.57
N LEU A 152 2.34 20.14 0.51
CA LEU A 152 1.88 20.48 1.85
C LEU A 152 0.47 21.13 1.82
N GLY A 153 -0.48 20.48 1.16
CA GLY A 153 -1.72 21.11 0.77
C GLY A 153 -2.87 20.15 0.54
N PHE A 154 -4.04 20.67 0.25
CA PHE A 154 -5.24 19.85 0.02
C PHE A 154 -6.08 20.34 -1.14
N LYS A 155 -6.94 19.43 -1.63
CA LYS A 155 -8.07 19.73 -2.50
C LYS A 155 -9.34 19.07 -1.96
N THR A 156 -10.48 19.75 -2.07
CA THR A 156 -11.79 19.25 -1.62
C THR A 156 -12.66 18.89 -2.81
N PHE A 157 -13.04 17.62 -2.91
CA PHE A 157 -13.96 17.09 -3.92
C PHE A 157 -15.36 16.91 -3.31
N PHE A 158 -16.40 16.79 -4.14
CA PHE A 158 -17.78 16.68 -3.69
C PHE A 158 -18.41 15.41 -4.25
N LEU A 159 -18.66 14.45 -3.37
CA LEU A 159 -19.30 13.18 -3.71
C LEU A 159 -20.80 13.29 -3.49
N ASN A 160 -21.57 13.10 -4.56
CA ASN A 160 -23.02 13.07 -4.58
C ASN A 160 -23.51 11.66 -4.90
N ARG A 161 -24.45 11.14 -4.10
CA ARG A 161 -25.11 9.88 -4.40
C ARG A 161 -26.02 10.06 -5.61
N SER A 162 -25.76 9.28 -6.66
CA SER A 162 -26.56 9.25 -7.87
C SER A 162 -28.03 8.92 -7.54
N LYS A 163 -28.98 9.61 -8.18
CA LYS A 163 -30.43 9.39 -8.00
C LYS A 163 -30.93 8.10 -8.67
N ASN A 164 -30.09 7.41 -9.45
CA ASN A 164 -30.50 6.19 -10.14
C ASN A 164 -30.55 5.00 -9.18
N LYS A 165 -31.77 4.72 -8.68
CA LYS A 165 -32.11 3.48 -8.00
C LYS A 165 -32.19 2.35 -9.01
N THR A 166 -31.17 1.52 -9.06
CA THR A 166 -31.33 0.09 -9.40
C THR A 166 -30.66 -0.72 -8.31
N SER A 167 -31.33 -0.81 -7.16
CA SER A 167 -31.06 -1.90 -6.23
C SER A 167 -31.76 -3.15 -6.76
N PRO A 168 -31.09 -4.32 -6.82
CA PRO A 168 -31.79 -5.58 -6.98
C PRO A 168 -32.74 -5.74 -5.79
N ARG A 169 -34.03 -5.96 -6.06
CA ARG A 169 -34.98 -6.37 -5.03
C ARG A 169 -34.49 -7.71 -4.45
N LEU A 170 -34.19 -7.74 -3.15
CA LEU A 170 -34.20 -8.98 -2.39
C LEU A 170 -35.60 -9.61 -2.55
N PRO A 171 -35.72 -10.90 -2.93
CA PRO A 171 -37.01 -11.56 -2.93
C PRO A 171 -37.55 -11.58 -1.50
N SER A 172 -38.73 -10.99 -1.32
CA SER A 172 -39.51 -11.08 -0.11
C SER A 172 -39.72 -12.54 0.29
N THR A 173 -39.37 -12.84 1.52
CA THR A 173 -39.61 -14.09 2.24
C THR A 173 -41.07 -14.54 2.09
N ILE A 174 -41.30 -15.67 1.42
CA ILE A 174 -42.56 -16.39 1.51
C ILE A 174 -42.54 -17.17 2.83
N ARG A 175 -43.32 -16.72 3.82
CA ARG A 175 -43.71 -17.53 4.97
C ARG A 175 -44.75 -18.55 4.50
N GLY A 176 -44.42 -19.83 4.61
CA GLY A 176 -45.35 -20.94 4.43
C GLY A 176 -44.73 -22.24 4.96
N SER A 177 -45.01 -22.55 6.22
CA SER A 177 -44.84 -23.89 6.81
C SER A 177 -45.66 -24.92 6.02
N PRO A 178 -45.23 -26.18 5.89
CA PRO A 178 -45.77 -27.20 6.80
C PRO A 178 -44.80 -28.31 7.23
N ARG A 179 -45.06 -28.79 8.46
CA ARG A 179 -44.60 -30.09 8.98
C ARG A 179 -45.15 -31.25 8.14
N GLY A 180 -44.34 -32.29 7.96
CA GLY A 180 -44.81 -33.67 8.10
C GLY A 180 -44.75 -34.61 6.89
N ARG A 181 -43.97 -35.67 7.09
CA ARG A 181 -44.11 -37.07 6.61
C ARG A 181 -43.50 -37.50 5.26
N ASN A 182 -42.64 -38.50 5.42
CA ASN A 182 -42.08 -39.47 4.47
C ASN A 182 -43.04 -39.91 3.36
N TYR A 183 -42.53 -40.14 2.14
CA TYR A 183 -42.74 -41.38 1.37
C TYR A 183 -41.72 -41.54 0.23
N ARG A 184 -41.52 -42.81 -0.13
CA ARG A 184 -40.51 -43.46 -0.97
C ARG A 184 -40.78 -43.31 -2.49
N LEU A 185 -39.69 -43.23 -3.26
CA LEU A 185 -39.35 -43.98 -4.50
C LEU A 185 -40.41 -44.20 -5.62
N LYS A 186 -40.07 -43.76 -6.86
CA LYS A 186 -39.89 -44.57 -8.12
C LYS A 186 -40.39 -43.89 -9.42
N GLN A 187 -39.46 -43.87 -10.38
CA GLN A 187 -39.55 -44.23 -11.82
C GLN A 187 -40.54 -43.56 -12.81
N LEU A 188 -39.93 -42.94 -13.83
CA LEU A 188 -40.08 -43.14 -15.29
C LEU A 188 -41.50 -43.16 -15.92
N ARG A 189 -41.74 -42.32 -16.94
CA ARG A 189 -41.75 -42.71 -18.37
C ARG A 189 -42.17 -41.56 -19.31
N PHE A 190 -41.74 -41.76 -20.56
CA PHE A 190 -41.75 -40.95 -21.79
C PHE A 190 -43.11 -40.61 -22.43
N SER A 191 -43.08 -39.56 -23.28
CA SER A 191 -43.57 -39.45 -24.69
C SER A 191 -44.17 -38.05 -24.92
N ARG A 192 -44.14 -37.36 -26.08
CA ARG A 192 -44.00 -37.72 -27.51
C ARG A 192 -43.69 -36.43 -28.31
N LYS A 193 -43.00 -36.57 -29.46
CA LYS A 193 -42.79 -35.57 -30.55
C LYS A 193 -44.14 -35.15 -31.20
N ILE A 194 -44.33 -34.04 -31.93
CA ILE A 194 -43.83 -33.70 -33.29
C ILE A 194 -44.27 -32.26 -33.71
N THR A 195 -43.32 -31.54 -34.37
CA THR A 195 -43.28 -30.44 -35.38
C THR A 195 -44.44 -29.49 -35.74
N GLY A 196 -44.06 -28.22 -35.98
CA GLY A 196 -44.39 -27.46 -37.22
C GLY A 196 -45.04 -26.08 -37.02
N PHE A 197 -44.34 -24.98 -37.36
CA PHE A 197 -44.74 -23.91 -38.31
C PHE A 197 -43.90 -22.62 -38.17
N GLU A 198 -43.21 -22.33 -39.28
CA GLU A 198 -42.84 -21.08 -39.96
C GLU A 198 -42.58 -19.73 -39.24
N GLU A 199 -41.60 -19.05 -39.81
CA GLU A 199 -40.98 -17.78 -39.47
C GLU A 199 -41.93 -16.58 -39.51
N ILE A 200 -41.87 -15.75 -38.48
CA ILE A 200 -42.20 -14.33 -38.57
C ILE A 200 -41.00 -13.54 -38.03
N VAL A 201 -40.27 -12.92 -38.97
CA VAL A 201 -39.19 -11.97 -38.73
C VAL A 201 -39.72 -10.81 -37.86
N LYS A 202 -39.08 -10.58 -36.70
CA LYS A 202 -39.27 -9.35 -35.90
C LYS A 202 -37.96 -8.54 -35.86
N PRO A 203 -38.02 -7.20 -35.98
CA PRO A 203 -36.84 -6.36 -36.08
C PRO A 203 -36.01 -6.35 -34.78
N SER A 204 -34.70 -6.40 -34.95
CA SER A 204 -33.69 -6.28 -33.90
C SER A 204 -33.71 -4.89 -33.24
N VAL A 205 -33.99 -4.86 -31.93
CA VAL A 205 -33.67 -3.73 -31.06
C VAL A 205 -32.24 -3.92 -30.55
N PRO A 206 -31.32 -2.95 -30.66
CA PRO A 206 -29.95 -3.12 -30.18
C PRO A 206 -29.93 -3.22 -28.65
N ALA A 207 -29.36 -4.31 -28.13
CA ALA A 207 -29.04 -4.44 -26.71
C ALA A 207 -27.91 -3.47 -26.32
N PRO A 208 -27.91 -2.92 -25.09
CA PRO A 208 -26.79 -2.11 -24.60
C PRO A 208 -25.49 -2.92 -24.59
N SER A 209 -24.42 -2.28 -25.07
CA SER A 209 -23.08 -2.82 -25.24
C SER A 209 -22.55 -3.62 -24.05
N SER A 210 -22.11 -4.82 -24.37
CA SER A 210 -21.46 -5.84 -23.56
C SER A 210 -20.27 -5.32 -22.73
N THR A 211 -20.23 -5.78 -21.48
CA THR A 211 -18.98 -6.08 -20.76
C THR A 211 -17.95 -6.74 -21.70
N PRO A 212 -16.66 -6.39 -21.63
CA PRO A 212 -15.65 -7.05 -22.46
C PRO A 212 -15.74 -8.56 -22.27
N ALA A 213 -15.78 -9.29 -23.38
CA ALA A 213 -15.75 -10.75 -23.36
C ALA A 213 -14.51 -11.23 -22.59
N PRO A 214 -14.62 -12.32 -21.79
CA PRO A 214 -13.45 -12.95 -21.22
C PRO A 214 -12.47 -13.29 -22.35
N PRO A 215 -11.15 -13.11 -22.15
CA PRO A 215 -10.16 -13.44 -23.15
C PRO A 215 -10.31 -14.91 -23.58
N PRO A 216 -10.00 -15.24 -24.84
CA PRO A 216 -10.05 -16.63 -25.30
C PRO A 216 -9.18 -17.50 -24.38
N PRO A 217 -9.63 -18.74 -24.07
CA PRO A 217 -8.83 -19.66 -23.29
C PRO A 217 -7.49 -19.86 -24.01
N ASN A 218 -6.38 -19.64 -23.29
CA ASN A 218 -4.98 -19.78 -23.74
C ASN A 218 -4.31 -18.53 -24.36
N SER A 219 -4.74 -17.32 -24.02
CA SER A 219 -3.93 -16.10 -24.27
C SER A 219 -3.37 -15.53 -22.97
N PRO A 220 -2.08 -15.13 -22.93
CA PRO A 220 -1.50 -14.55 -21.72
C PRO A 220 -2.23 -13.26 -21.36
N THR A 221 -2.63 -13.14 -20.10
CA THR A 221 -3.32 -11.95 -19.61
C THR A 221 -2.33 -10.80 -19.48
N LYS A 222 -2.70 -9.60 -19.92
CA LYS A 222 -1.85 -8.42 -19.84
C LYS A 222 -2.60 -7.24 -19.24
N ILE A 223 -1.88 -6.45 -18.43
CA ILE A 223 -2.32 -5.13 -17.98
C ILE A 223 -1.22 -4.09 -18.23
N THR A 224 -1.61 -2.83 -18.43
CA THR A 224 -0.68 -1.72 -18.64
C THR A 224 -1.21 -0.40 -18.10
N ASN A 225 -0.30 0.50 -17.70
CA ASN A 225 -0.60 1.90 -17.39
C ASN A 225 0.07 2.89 -18.39
N GLY A 226 0.52 2.39 -19.55
CA GLY A 226 1.25 3.17 -20.55
C GLY A 226 2.74 3.42 -20.25
N ILE A 227 3.23 3.02 -19.08
CA ILE A 227 4.66 3.00 -18.72
C ILE A 227 5.13 1.56 -18.54
N ILE A 228 4.40 0.79 -17.75
CA ILE A 228 4.65 -0.62 -17.44
C ILE A 228 3.59 -1.46 -18.15
N GLU A 229 4.00 -2.60 -18.71
CA GLU A 229 3.16 -3.72 -19.10
C GLU A 229 3.56 -4.95 -18.27
N LEU A 230 2.57 -5.61 -17.67
CA LEU A 230 2.74 -6.89 -16.99
C LEU A 230 2.07 -7.98 -17.79
N THR A 231 2.71 -9.15 -17.84
CA THR A 231 2.16 -10.35 -18.45
C THR A 231 1.97 -11.42 -17.39
N PHE A 232 0.82 -12.08 -17.43
CA PHE A 232 0.45 -13.20 -16.58
C PHE A 232 0.35 -14.46 -17.44
N ASP A 233 0.90 -15.56 -16.95
CA ASP A 233 0.85 -16.86 -17.63
C ASP A 233 -0.56 -17.50 -17.53
N GLU A 234 -0.73 -18.66 -18.16
CA GLU A 234 -2.00 -19.40 -18.17
C GLU A 234 -2.41 -19.89 -16.78
N SER A 235 -1.47 -19.99 -15.84
CA SER A 235 -1.74 -20.30 -14.44
C SER A 235 -2.09 -19.06 -13.61
N GLY A 236 -2.24 -17.89 -14.23
CA GLY A 236 -2.60 -16.65 -13.56
C GLY A 236 -1.48 -16.00 -12.76
N ARG A 237 -0.23 -16.45 -12.93
CA ARG A 237 0.94 -15.92 -12.22
C ARG A 237 1.66 -14.86 -13.04
N LEU A 238 2.19 -13.84 -12.37
CA LEU A 238 3.03 -12.83 -13.01
C LEU A 238 4.28 -13.51 -13.59
N SER A 239 4.52 -13.30 -14.89
CA SER A 239 5.61 -13.96 -15.62
C SER A 239 6.58 -12.97 -16.28
N ASN A 240 6.13 -11.76 -16.64
CA ASN A 240 6.99 -10.80 -17.30
C ASN A 240 6.67 -9.34 -16.94
N TYR A 241 7.72 -8.54 -16.86
CA TYR A 241 7.70 -7.09 -16.75
C TYR A 241 8.27 -6.46 -18.02
N LYS A 242 7.61 -5.40 -18.52
CA LYS A 242 8.14 -4.54 -19.57
C LYS A 242 7.90 -3.07 -19.24
N ASN A 243 8.97 -2.28 -19.21
CA ASN A 243 8.87 -0.84 -19.29
C ASN A 243 8.76 -0.44 -20.78
N ILE A 244 7.58 0.02 -21.18
CA ILE A 244 7.24 0.34 -22.57
C ILE A 244 8.07 1.52 -23.09
N LYS A 245 8.32 2.52 -22.23
CA LYS A 245 9.03 3.76 -22.61
C LYS A 245 10.49 3.52 -22.94
N THR A 246 11.13 2.59 -22.22
CA THR A 246 12.56 2.28 -22.39
C THR A 246 12.80 0.98 -23.15
N ASN A 247 11.73 0.28 -23.50
CA ASN A 247 11.75 -1.08 -24.04
C ASN A 247 12.55 -2.09 -23.18
N PHE A 248 12.74 -1.78 -21.90
CA PHE A 248 13.40 -2.67 -20.94
C PHE A 248 12.44 -3.76 -20.48
N SER A 249 12.87 -5.02 -20.49
CA SER A 249 12.03 -6.14 -20.07
C SER A 249 12.84 -7.20 -19.32
N ARG A 250 12.16 -7.87 -18.38
CA ARG A 250 12.68 -8.98 -17.58
C ARG A 250 11.56 -9.95 -17.26
N GLU A 251 11.88 -11.24 -17.27
CA GLU A 251 11.04 -12.24 -16.62
C GLU A 251 11.03 -11.95 -15.12
N LEU A 252 9.85 -11.58 -14.62
CA LEU A 252 9.58 -11.18 -13.25
C LEU A 252 8.46 -12.08 -12.74
N SER A 253 8.67 -12.72 -11.60
CA SER A 253 7.64 -13.50 -10.92
C SER A 253 7.53 -13.08 -9.46
N GLN A 254 6.34 -13.30 -8.90
CA GLN A 254 6.11 -13.25 -7.46
C GLN A 254 5.27 -14.45 -7.06
N GLN A 255 5.64 -15.10 -5.96
CA GLN A 255 4.94 -16.25 -5.40
C GLN A 255 4.93 -16.18 -3.87
N PHE A 256 3.95 -16.85 -3.26
CA PHE A 256 3.86 -16.99 -1.80
C PHE A 256 4.40 -18.33 -1.33
N TYR A 257 5.10 -18.31 -0.20
CA TYR A 257 5.64 -19.49 0.47
C TYR A 257 5.43 -19.35 1.97
N TYR A 258 5.57 -20.45 2.72
CA TYR A 258 5.74 -20.38 4.17
C TYR A 258 6.94 -21.20 4.61
N TYR A 259 7.57 -20.77 5.70
CA TYR A 259 8.43 -21.63 6.47
C TYR A 259 7.61 -22.28 7.58
N GLU A 260 7.80 -23.60 7.78
CA GLU A 260 7.34 -24.25 9.00
C GLU A 260 8.20 -23.81 10.18
N SER A 261 7.55 -23.43 11.29
CA SER A 261 8.25 -23.09 12.52
C SER A 261 8.76 -24.34 13.23
N VAL A 262 10.04 -24.34 13.62
CA VAL A 262 10.59 -25.39 14.50
C VAL A 262 9.89 -25.33 15.86
N LYS A 263 9.34 -26.47 16.27
CA LYS A 263 8.70 -26.67 17.58
C LYS A 263 9.72 -27.05 18.64
N ARG A 264 9.41 -26.77 19.90
CA ARG A 264 10.20 -27.27 21.02
C ARG A 264 10.13 -28.79 21.08
N SER A 265 11.28 -29.45 21.20
CA SER A 265 11.39 -30.89 21.40
C SER A 265 12.41 -31.22 22.49
N LYS A 266 12.49 -32.49 22.90
CA LYS A 266 13.51 -32.97 23.87
C LYS A 266 14.93 -32.83 23.33
N GLU A 267 15.11 -32.97 22.02
CA GLU A 267 16.41 -32.89 21.34
C GLU A 267 16.78 -31.45 21.01
N ASN A 268 15.79 -30.56 20.90
CA ASN A 268 16.01 -29.19 20.47
C ASN A 268 15.07 -28.23 21.21
N SER A 269 15.63 -27.50 22.18
CA SER A 269 14.87 -26.66 23.10
C SER A 269 14.43 -25.32 22.50
N GLN A 270 15.08 -24.85 21.43
CA GLN A 270 14.81 -23.54 20.84
C GLN A 270 13.72 -23.62 19.77
N ALA A 271 12.52 -23.11 20.08
CA ALA A 271 11.45 -22.95 19.10
C ALA A 271 11.58 -21.62 18.33
N SER A 272 10.86 -21.51 17.20
CA SER A 272 10.49 -20.20 16.64
C SER A 272 9.47 -19.54 17.57
N GLY A 273 9.51 -18.22 17.72
CA GLY A 273 8.62 -17.47 18.61
C GLY A 273 8.49 -15.99 18.23
N ALA A 274 8.05 -15.18 19.19
CA ALA A 274 7.88 -13.73 19.00
C ALA A 274 9.19 -13.02 18.61
N TYR A 275 10.33 -13.45 19.18
CA TYR A 275 11.67 -12.91 18.89
C TYR A 275 12.39 -13.74 17.84
N ILE A 276 12.38 -15.06 18.00
CA ILE A 276 13.22 -15.95 17.21
C ILE A 276 12.50 -16.38 15.95
N PHE A 277 13.16 -16.19 14.81
CA PHE A 277 12.81 -16.86 13.58
C PHE A 277 13.67 -18.11 13.42
N ARG A 278 13.06 -19.28 13.57
CA ARG A 278 13.74 -20.57 13.36
C ARG A 278 12.91 -21.48 12.46
N PRO A 279 13.17 -21.44 11.14
CA PRO A 279 12.43 -22.22 10.17
C PRO A 279 12.96 -23.65 10.06
N VAL A 280 12.11 -24.58 9.63
CA VAL A 280 12.54 -25.78 8.92
C VAL A 280 13.18 -25.34 7.59
N MET A 281 14.29 -25.97 7.20
CA MET A 281 15.22 -25.46 6.17
C MET A 281 14.65 -25.21 4.76
N VAL A 282 13.41 -25.59 4.47
CA VAL A 282 12.78 -25.43 3.14
C VAL A 282 11.50 -24.63 3.30
N ALA A 283 11.30 -23.67 2.39
CA ALA A 283 10.03 -22.95 2.29
C ALA A 283 9.09 -23.71 1.36
N ASP A 284 7.88 -23.99 1.83
CA ASP A 284 6.85 -24.67 1.05
C ASP A 284 6.03 -23.67 0.25
N SER A 285 5.85 -23.96 -1.04
CA SER A 285 4.92 -23.22 -1.89
C SER A 285 3.49 -23.68 -1.57
N PHE A 286 2.55 -22.75 -1.65
CA PHE A 286 1.12 -23.05 -1.58
C PHE A 286 0.33 -22.33 -2.68
N ASP A 287 1.05 -21.95 -3.74
CA ASP A 287 0.59 -21.09 -4.84
C ASP A 287 0.28 -21.91 -6.12
N GLU A 288 -0.35 -23.08 -5.93
CA GLU A 288 -0.54 -24.08 -7.00
C GLU A 288 -1.74 -23.78 -7.90
N ASN A 289 -2.86 -23.34 -7.31
CA ASN A 289 -4.16 -23.18 -7.97
C ASN A 289 -4.63 -21.72 -7.98
N VAL A 290 -3.81 -20.82 -8.54
CA VAL A 290 -4.14 -19.39 -8.61
C VAL A 290 -5.30 -19.16 -9.56
N THR A 291 -6.30 -18.43 -9.08
CA THR A 291 -7.38 -17.91 -9.93
C THR A 291 -7.27 -16.40 -10.02
N ILE A 292 -7.61 -15.84 -11.19
CA ILE A 292 -7.49 -14.40 -11.43
C ILE A 292 -8.80 -13.75 -11.88
N GLU A 293 -9.01 -12.52 -11.41
CA GLU A 293 -9.98 -11.56 -11.96
C GLU A 293 -9.21 -10.35 -12.48
N VAL A 294 -9.49 -9.92 -13.71
CA VAL A 294 -8.82 -8.77 -14.35
C VAL A 294 -9.78 -7.60 -14.41
N ILE A 295 -9.35 -6.44 -13.92
CA ILE A 295 -10.10 -5.19 -13.99
C ILE A 295 -9.32 -4.20 -14.84
N ASN A 296 -9.81 -3.96 -16.05
CA ASN A 296 -9.22 -3.03 -17.01
C ASN A 296 -9.85 -1.64 -16.88
N GLY A 297 -9.45 -0.92 -15.84
CA GLY A 297 -9.87 0.46 -15.64
C GLY A 297 -9.07 1.47 -16.45
N LYS A 298 -9.62 2.67 -16.60
CA LYS A 298 -8.93 3.79 -17.26
C LYS A 298 -7.77 4.30 -16.40
N HIS A 299 -8.01 4.44 -15.10
CA HIS A 299 -7.04 5.04 -14.18
C HIS A 299 -6.18 3.99 -13.48
N ILE A 300 -6.74 2.81 -13.24
CA ILE A 300 -6.08 1.68 -12.61
C ILE A 300 -6.43 0.43 -13.41
N GLN A 301 -5.42 -0.34 -13.81
CA GLN A 301 -5.61 -1.73 -14.21
C GLN A 301 -5.08 -2.64 -13.11
N GLU A 302 -5.81 -3.70 -12.81
CA GLU A 302 -5.44 -4.63 -11.75
C GLU A 302 -5.76 -6.07 -12.08
N VAL A 303 -4.92 -6.97 -11.56
CA VAL A 303 -5.16 -8.41 -11.52
C VAL A 303 -5.32 -8.80 -10.06
N ARG A 304 -6.48 -9.37 -9.72
CA ARG A 304 -6.78 -9.91 -8.40
C ARG A 304 -6.51 -11.39 -8.42
N GLN A 305 -5.59 -11.85 -7.61
CA GLN A 305 -5.23 -13.24 -7.45
C GLN A 305 -5.87 -13.80 -6.18
N THR A 306 -6.61 -14.89 -6.32
CA THR A 306 -6.98 -15.76 -5.20
C THR A 306 -6.05 -16.95 -5.22
N ILE A 307 -5.16 -17.01 -4.23
CA ILE A 307 -4.13 -18.05 -4.10
C ILE A 307 -4.77 -19.28 -3.44
N ASN A 308 -5.45 -19.05 -2.32
CA ASN A 308 -6.27 -20.03 -1.61
C ASN A 308 -7.32 -19.31 -0.76
N GLU A 309 -8.00 -20.03 0.13
CA GLU A 309 -9.06 -19.54 1.00
C GLU A 309 -8.63 -18.53 2.09
N TRP A 310 -7.32 -18.38 2.34
CA TRP A 310 -6.76 -17.49 3.36
C TRP A 310 -5.60 -16.63 2.83
N VAL A 311 -5.34 -16.61 1.53
CA VAL A 311 -4.38 -15.70 0.88
C VAL A 311 -4.95 -15.17 -0.43
N THR A 312 -5.02 -13.85 -0.52
CA THR A 312 -5.36 -13.14 -1.75
C THR A 312 -4.42 -11.96 -1.98
N GLN A 313 -4.29 -11.55 -3.24
CA GLN A 313 -3.44 -10.43 -3.64
C GLN A 313 -4.09 -9.61 -4.76
N ILE A 314 -3.81 -8.32 -4.80
CA ILE A 314 -4.19 -7.43 -5.89
C ILE A 314 -2.91 -6.78 -6.44
N ILE A 315 -2.62 -7.04 -7.71
CA ILE A 315 -1.48 -6.47 -8.44
C ILE A 315 -2.01 -5.33 -9.31
N ARG A 316 -1.58 -4.09 -9.03
CA ARG A 316 -2.09 -2.90 -9.71
C ARG A 316 -1.02 -2.15 -10.48
N LEU A 317 -1.45 -1.59 -11.61
CA LEU A 317 -0.77 -0.53 -12.33
C LEU A 317 -1.65 0.72 -12.29
N ILE A 318 -1.15 1.75 -11.61
CA ILE A 318 -1.81 3.05 -11.51
C ILE A 318 -1.30 3.94 -12.64
N SER A 319 -2.18 4.71 -13.28
CA SER A 319 -1.84 5.63 -14.37
C SER A 319 -0.70 6.56 -13.98
N ASN A 320 0.25 6.76 -14.90
CA ASN A 320 1.43 7.63 -14.74
C ASN A 320 2.41 7.23 -13.63
N GLN A 321 2.27 6.05 -13.03
CA GLN A 321 3.20 5.54 -12.01
C GLN A 321 4.21 4.55 -12.61
N ASN A 322 5.47 4.60 -12.15
CA ASN A 322 6.53 3.69 -12.61
C ASN A 322 6.86 2.61 -11.55
N TYR A 323 5.84 2.13 -10.85
CA TYR A 323 5.93 1.02 -9.91
C TYR A 323 4.73 0.08 -10.07
N ILE A 324 4.88 -1.16 -9.60
CA ILE A 324 3.79 -2.11 -9.44
C ILE A 324 3.36 -2.10 -7.98
N GLU A 325 2.06 -1.96 -7.71
CA GLU A 325 1.53 -2.11 -6.35
C GLU A 325 1.06 -3.55 -6.12
N PHE A 326 1.59 -4.20 -5.08
CA PHE A 326 1.14 -5.50 -4.60
C PHE A 326 0.43 -5.32 -3.26
N ASP A 327 -0.90 -5.37 -3.26
CA ASP A 327 -1.72 -5.39 -2.04
C ASP A 327 -1.99 -6.85 -1.67
N TRP A 328 -1.56 -7.30 -0.49
CA TRP A 328 -1.77 -8.68 -0.01
C TRP A 328 -2.71 -8.72 1.18
N ILE A 329 -3.52 -9.79 1.28
CA ILE A 329 -4.41 -10.09 2.41
C ILE A 329 -4.15 -11.54 2.82
N ILE A 330 -3.59 -11.73 4.01
CA ILE A 330 -3.15 -13.03 4.52
C ILE A 330 -3.84 -13.30 5.86
N GLY A 331 -4.48 -14.45 5.93
CA GLY A 331 -5.14 -14.98 7.10
C GLY A 331 -6.65 -15.20 6.89
N PRO A 332 -7.31 -15.90 7.82
CA PRO A 332 -6.73 -16.46 9.05
C PRO A 332 -5.76 -17.61 8.73
N ILE A 333 -4.56 -17.58 9.32
CA ILE A 333 -3.62 -18.70 9.23
C ILE A 333 -4.16 -19.79 10.16
N PHE A 334 -4.81 -20.82 9.62
CA PHE A 334 -5.52 -21.81 10.43
C PHE A 334 -4.59 -22.62 11.33
N LYS A 335 -5.10 -22.96 12.53
CA LYS A 335 -4.48 -23.90 13.45
C LYS A 335 -5.08 -25.29 13.20
N GLU A 336 -4.25 -26.25 12.81
CA GLU A 336 -4.70 -27.63 12.62
C GLU A 336 -5.16 -28.25 13.94
N GLU A 337 -6.19 -29.11 13.88
CA GLU A 337 -6.72 -29.82 15.07
C GLU A 337 -5.70 -30.79 15.68
N LYS A 338 -4.86 -31.40 14.84
CA LYS A 338 -3.83 -32.35 15.22
C LYS A 338 -2.49 -31.86 14.71
N ASN A 339 -1.46 -31.97 15.55
CA ASN A 339 -0.08 -31.63 15.20
C ASN A 339 0.12 -30.20 14.66
N ALA A 340 -0.66 -29.22 15.16
CA ALA A 340 -0.63 -27.82 14.74
C ALA A 340 0.81 -27.31 14.50
N THR A 341 1.09 -26.83 13.29
CA THR A 341 2.43 -26.37 12.87
C THR A 341 2.40 -24.88 12.58
N GLY A 342 3.34 -24.15 13.20
CA GLY A 342 3.49 -22.72 12.97
C GLY A 342 3.89 -22.44 11.52
N LYS A 343 3.33 -21.37 10.94
CA LYS A 343 3.60 -20.96 9.57
C LYS A 343 4.04 -19.51 9.53
N GLU A 344 5.13 -19.27 8.82
CA GLU A 344 5.76 -17.96 8.67
C GLU A 344 5.72 -17.60 7.19
N ILE A 345 4.71 -16.83 6.80
CA ILE A 345 4.33 -16.56 5.42
C ILE A 345 5.25 -15.52 4.81
N ILE A 346 5.77 -15.79 3.62
CA ILE A 346 6.64 -14.91 2.86
C ILE A 346 6.08 -14.65 1.46
N SER A 347 6.41 -13.49 0.91
CA SER A 347 6.28 -13.19 -0.52
C SER A 347 7.67 -13.11 -1.12
N ARG A 348 7.92 -13.90 -2.17
CA ARG A 348 9.20 -13.97 -2.88
C ARG A 348 9.06 -13.37 -4.27
N TYR A 349 9.87 -12.37 -4.56
CA TYR A 349 10.00 -11.70 -5.86
C TYR A 349 11.27 -12.18 -6.53
N SER A 350 11.16 -12.57 -7.81
CA SER A 350 12.26 -13.18 -8.56
C SER A 350 12.42 -12.49 -9.91
N VAL A 351 13.64 -12.03 -10.21
CA VAL A 351 14.00 -11.48 -11.53
C VAL A 351 15.00 -12.43 -12.17
N LYS A 352 14.57 -13.13 -13.21
CA LYS A 352 15.42 -14.13 -13.87
C LYS A 352 16.65 -13.47 -14.49
N GLY A 353 17.80 -14.07 -14.24
CA GLY A 353 19.08 -13.60 -14.79
C GLY A 353 19.73 -12.45 -14.02
N LEU A 354 19.06 -11.85 -13.01
CA LEU A 354 19.69 -10.86 -12.14
C LEU A 354 20.72 -11.57 -11.24
N LYS A 355 21.98 -11.14 -11.29
CA LYS A 355 23.10 -11.74 -10.54
C LYS A 355 23.67 -10.77 -9.51
N ASN A 356 23.07 -10.71 -8.32
CA ASN A 356 23.52 -9.84 -7.24
C ASN A 356 24.66 -10.43 -6.39
N ASN A 357 25.15 -11.66 -6.68
CA ASN A 357 26.32 -12.27 -6.05
C ASN A 357 26.27 -12.27 -4.52
N GLY A 358 25.09 -12.59 -3.96
CA GLY A 358 24.83 -12.56 -2.51
C GLY A 358 24.77 -11.17 -1.87
N VAL A 359 24.92 -10.07 -2.62
CA VAL A 359 24.84 -8.69 -2.11
C VAL A 359 23.41 -8.18 -2.20
N PHE A 360 22.91 -7.56 -1.13
CA PHE A 360 21.63 -6.87 -1.10
C PHE A 360 21.70 -5.70 -0.12
N TYR A 361 20.72 -4.80 -0.15
CA TYR A 361 20.69 -3.63 0.72
C TYR A 361 19.36 -3.55 1.45
N THR A 362 19.40 -3.25 2.74
CA THR A 362 18.20 -2.93 3.53
C THR A 362 18.36 -1.57 4.17
N ASP A 363 17.26 -0.85 4.35
CA ASP A 363 17.31 0.46 4.97
C ASP A 363 17.49 0.40 6.51
N SER A 364 18.03 1.47 7.08
CA SER A 364 18.07 1.73 8.51
C SER A 364 17.05 2.81 8.86
N ASN A 365 15.93 2.39 9.44
CA ASN A 365 14.85 3.26 9.91
C ASN A 365 14.31 4.23 8.84
N GLY A 366 14.19 3.78 7.60
CA GLY A 366 13.75 4.58 6.45
C GLY A 366 14.86 5.40 5.78
N ARG A 367 16.05 5.49 6.38
CA ARG A 367 17.09 6.46 5.97
C ARG A 367 18.22 5.82 5.17
N GLN A 368 19.34 5.47 5.79
CA GLN A 368 20.52 4.95 5.09
C GLN A 368 20.27 3.53 4.57
N LEU A 369 20.77 3.23 3.36
CA LEU A 369 20.88 1.85 2.89
C LEU A 369 22.15 1.21 3.46
N ILE A 370 22.00 0.05 4.09
CA ILE A 370 23.10 -0.75 4.62
C ILE A 370 23.34 -1.94 3.69
N LYS A 371 24.59 -2.10 3.24
CA LYS A 371 25.03 -3.25 2.45
C LYS A 371 25.01 -4.52 3.30
N ARG A 372 24.36 -5.56 2.79
CA ARG A 372 24.32 -6.92 3.34
C ARG A 372 24.99 -7.88 2.37
N ILE A 373 25.67 -8.87 2.91
CA ILE A 373 26.29 -9.95 2.14
C ILE A 373 25.80 -11.26 2.75
N ARG A 374 25.14 -12.09 1.94
CA ARG A 374 24.62 -13.39 2.35
C ARG A 374 25.74 -14.26 2.93
N ASN A 375 25.48 -14.93 4.05
CA ASN A 375 26.39 -15.77 4.81
C ASN A 375 27.69 -15.07 5.19
N SER A 376 27.60 -13.81 5.64
CA SER A 376 28.76 -12.99 5.98
C SER A 376 28.48 -12.09 7.18
N ALA A 377 29.54 -11.75 7.90
CA ALA A 377 29.52 -10.80 8.99
C ALA A 377 30.74 -9.85 8.88
N THR A 378 30.58 -8.61 9.33
CA THR A 378 31.62 -7.57 9.20
C THR A 378 32.71 -7.68 10.27
N PHE A 379 32.36 -8.14 11.47
CA PHE A 379 33.22 -8.04 12.66
C PHE A 379 33.54 -9.40 13.32
N TYR A 380 33.07 -10.50 12.75
CA TYR A 380 33.28 -11.84 13.30
C TYR A 380 33.20 -12.90 12.19
N THR A 381 33.71 -14.10 12.47
CA THR A 381 33.61 -15.26 11.55
C THR A 381 32.16 -15.72 11.47
N PHE A 382 31.58 -15.71 10.27
CA PHE A 382 30.21 -16.17 10.08
C PHE A 382 30.15 -17.70 10.07
N GLU A 383 29.52 -18.28 11.09
CA GLU A 383 29.22 -19.71 11.14
C GLU A 383 27.82 -19.96 10.58
N LYS A 384 27.72 -20.80 9.56
CA LYS A 384 26.45 -21.08 8.86
C LYS A 384 25.63 -22.15 9.58
N THR A 385 25.28 -21.90 10.84
CA THR A 385 24.43 -22.80 11.65
C THR A 385 22.95 -22.65 11.31
N GLU A 386 22.51 -21.42 11.05
CA GLU A 386 21.12 -21.08 10.67
C GLU A 386 21.13 -20.38 9.29
N PRO A 387 21.13 -21.13 8.18
CA PRO A 387 21.39 -20.60 6.83
C PRO A 387 20.30 -19.66 6.29
N ILE A 388 19.12 -19.67 6.89
CA ILE A 388 17.97 -18.83 6.51
C ILE A 388 17.89 -17.62 7.43
N SER A 389 17.59 -17.85 8.71
CA SER A 389 17.34 -16.76 9.67
C SER A 389 18.56 -15.90 9.93
N GLY A 390 19.78 -16.45 9.85
CA GLY A 390 21.03 -15.68 9.94
C GLY A 390 21.23 -14.67 8.81
N ASN A 391 20.42 -14.72 7.76
CA ASN A 391 20.44 -13.79 6.62
C ASN A 391 19.23 -12.85 6.58
N TYR A 392 18.30 -12.94 7.52
CA TYR A 392 17.16 -12.03 7.61
C TYR A 392 17.55 -10.71 8.27
N TYR A 393 17.12 -9.61 7.67
CA TYR A 393 17.36 -8.27 8.18
C TYR A 393 16.05 -7.48 8.31
N PRO A 394 15.99 -6.48 9.21
CA PRO A 394 14.89 -5.55 9.23
C PRO A 394 14.80 -4.77 7.93
N VAL A 395 13.58 -4.65 7.39
CA VAL A 395 13.20 -3.85 6.23
C VAL A 395 12.09 -2.89 6.67
N PRO A 396 12.44 -1.76 7.31
CA PRO A 396 11.46 -0.75 7.71
C PRO A 396 10.75 -0.07 6.53
N SER A 397 11.45 0.11 5.41
CA SER A 397 10.97 0.87 4.25
C SER A 397 11.28 0.21 2.92
N ARG A 398 12.46 -0.41 2.74
CA ARG A 398 12.88 -0.95 1.45
C ARG A 398 14.06 -1.93 1.49
N ILE A 399 14.04 -2.85 0.53
CA ILE A 399 15.10 -3.81 0.23
C ILE A 399 15.45 -3.76 -1.26
N ILE A 400 16.74 -3.85 -1.59
CA ILE A 400 17.25 -3.68 -2.95
C ILE A 400 18.24 -4.79 -3.30
N ILE A 401 18.10 -5.35 -4.50
CA ILE A 401 19.13 -6.17 -5.16
C ILE A 401 19.44 -5.57 -6.53
N SER A 402 20.69 -5.72 -6.98
CA SER A 402 21.07 -5.26 -8.31
C SER A 402 22.30 -5.97 -8.84
N ASP A 403 22.42 -5.99 -10.15
CA ASP A 403 23.67 -6.24 -10.88
C ASP A 403 24.05 -5.00 -11.71
N ASP A 404 24.93 -5.16 -12.71
CA ASP A 404 25.38 -4.08 -13.58
C ASP A 404 24.31 -3.60 -14.57
N LYS A 405 23.23 -4.35 -14.77
CA LYS A 405 22.21 -4.11 -15.80
C LYS A 405 20.84 -3.81 -15.22
N THR A 406 20.54 -4.28 -14.01
CA THR A 406 19.18 -4.31 -13.47
C THR A 406 19.20 -4.04 -11.97
N GLN A 407 18.24 -3.24 -11.52
CA GLN A 407 17.95 -3.03 -10.10
C GLN A 407 16.50 -3.38 -9.81
N LEU A 408 16.30 -4.23 -8.81
CA LEU A 408 15.00 -4.51 -8.20
C LEU A 408 14.96 -3.81 -6.84
N SER A 409 13.95 -2.97 -6.62
CA SER A 409 13.69 -2.33 -5.34
C SER A 409 12.27 -2.67 -4.89
N ILE A 410 12.12 -3.21 -3.69
CA ILE A 410 10.82 -3.48 -3.06
C ILE A 410 10.67 -2.52 -1.88
N LEU A 411 9.61 -1.72 -1.89
CA LEU A 411 9.24 -0.79 -0.84
C LEU A 411 8.09 -1.36 -0.01
N THR A 412 8.12 -1.16 1.31
CA THR A 412 7.15 -1.73 2.25
C THR A 412 6.32 -0.63 2.91
N ASP A 413 5.02 -0.89 3.14
CA ASP A 413 4.12 0.01 3.88
C ASP A 413 4.32 -0.06 5.41
N ARG A 414 5.09 -1.05 5.88
CA ARG A 414 5.38 -1.33 7.28
C ARG A 414 6.74 -2.00 7.45
N SER A 415 7.16 -2.09 8.70
CA SER A 415 8.36 -2.85 9.07
C SER A 415 8.14 -4.35 8.89
N GLN A 416 9.05 -5.00 8.17
CA GLN A 416 9.07 -6.45 7.91
C GLN A 416 10.48 -7.02 8.08
N GLY A 417 10.60 -8.34 8.12
CA GLY A 417 11.87 -9.03 7.91
C GLY A 417 12.06 -9.41 6.45
N GLY A 418 13.26 -9.25 5.89
CA GLY A 418 13.53 -9.60 4.50
C GLY A 418 14.98 -9.99 4.22
N THR A 419 15.19 -10.65 3.08
CA THR A 419 16.49 -11.19 2.68
C THR A 419 16.59 -11.45 1.17
N SER A 420 17.78 -11.87 0.72
CA SER A 420 18.09 -12.40 -0.60
C SER A 420 18.90 -13.71 -0.47
N LEU A 421 18.20 -14.83 -0.26
CA LEU A 421 18.82 -16.15 -0.04
C LEU A 421 19.45 -16.76 -1.29
N THR A 422 18.98 -16.36 -2.47
CA THR A 422 19.54 -16.76 -3.77
C THR A 422 19.59 -15.55 -4.70
N ASP A 423 20.48 -15.61 -5.68
CA ASP A 423 20.64 -14.49 -6.60
C ASP A 423 19.37 -14.25 -7.43
N GLY A 424 19.04 -12.98 -7.64
CA GLY A 424 17.83 -12.55 -8.34
C GLY A 424 16.55 -12.64 -7.51
N ASN A 425 16.64 -13.05 -6.24
CA ASN A 425 15.48 -13.26 -5.37
C ASN A 425 15.51 -12.32 -4.17
N VAL A 426 14.35 -11.74 -3.86
CA VAL A 426 14.06 -11.03 -2.60
C VAL A 426 12.86 -11.70 -1.97
N GLU A 427 12.93 -12.00 -0.67
CA GLU A 427 11.75 -12.42 0.08
C GLU A 427 11.50 -11.52 1.30
N LEU A 428 10.23 -11.29 1.58
CA LEU A 428 9.72 -10.49 2.69
C LEU A 428 8.73 -11.34 3.49
N MET A 429 8.92 -11.39 4.81
CA MET A 429 8.01 -12.06 5.74
C MET A 429 6.83 -11.15 6.05
N LEU A 430 5.63 -11.64 5.75
CA LEU A 430 4.40 -10.86 5.74
C LEU A 430 3.53 -11.09 6.98
N HIS A 431 3.45 -12.34 7.43
CA HIS A 431 2.62 -12.72 8.57
C HIS A 431 3.15 -14.01 9.19
N ARG A 432 2.99 -14.18 10.50
CA ARG A 432 3.49 -15.34 11.25
C ARG A 432 2.44 -15.77 12.25
N ARG A 433 2.24 -17.08 12.39
CA ARG A 433 1.46 -17.65 13.49
C ARG A 433 2.10 -18.94 13.94
N MET A 434 2.43 -19.06 15.22
CA MET A 434 3.11 -20.20 15.81
C MET A 434 2.52 -20.55 17.18
N TYR A 435 2.84 -21.75 17.68
CA TYR A 435 2.13 -22.37 18.81
C TYR A 435 3.03 -22.70 20.00
N ASP A 436 4.31 -22.30 19.94
CA ASP A 436 5.30 -22.44 21.00
C ASP A 436 5.85 -21.06 21.40
N ASP A 437 6.26 -20.93 22.65
CA ASP A 437 7.06 -19.80 23.16
C ASP A 437 8.56 -20.05 22.88
N ASP A 438 9.29 -19.01 22.47
CA ASP A 438 10.73 -19.09 22.20
C ASP A 438 11.62 -18.94 23.45
N SER A 439 11.02 -18.66 24.60
CA SER A 439 11.64 -18.56 25.92
C SER A 439 12.64 -17.43 26.09
N PHE A 440 12.31 -16.29 25.47
CA PHE A 440 12.97 -15.00 25.72
C PHE A 440 12.14 -14.08 26.63
N GLY A 441 11.19 -14.64 27.40
CA GLY A 441 10.52 -13.96 28.51
C GLY A 441 9.13 -13.37 28.22
N VAL A 442 8.58 -13.56 27.02
CA VAL A 442 7.18 -13.23 26.73
C VAL A 442 6.23 -14.28 27.32
N GLU A 443 6.65 -15.55 27.36
CA GLU A 443 5.88 -16.66 27.95
C GLU A 443 4.53 -16.91 27.26
N GLU A 444 4.38 -16.44 26.01
CA GLU A 444 3.21 -16.64 25.16
C GLU A 444 3.69 -16.93 23.73
N ALA A 445 3.03 -17.87 23.06
CA ALA A 445 3.26 -18.10 21.64
C ALA A 445 2.70 -16.92 20.82
N LEU A 446 3.32 -16.60 19.68
CA LEU A 446 2.79 -15.63 18.71
C LEU A 446 1.58 -16.26 17.97
N ASN A 447 0.43 -16.26 18.63
CA ASN A 447 -0.81 -16.93 18.22
C ASN A 447 -2.02 -15.97 18.26
N GLU A 448 -1.92 -14.86 17.52
CA GLU A 448 -2.96 -13.82 17.48
C GLU A 448 -4.30 -14.40 16.98
N PRO A 449 -5.37 -14.37 17.79
CA PRO A 449 -6.62 -15.06 17.47
C PRO A 449 -7.52 -14.29 16.48
N GLY A 450 -7.25 -13.00 16.24
CA GLY A 450 -8.16 -12.13 15.49
C GLY A 450 -9.51 -11.93 16.20
N ASN A 451 -10.48 -11.34 15.50
CA ASN A 451 -11.79 -10.98 16.08
C ASN A 451 -12.72 -12.19 16.28
N ASP A 452 -12.56 -13.26 15.51
CA ASP A 452 -13.43 -14.44 15.52
C ASP A 452 -12.75 -15.70 16.07
N GLY A 453 -11.52 -15.57 16.58
CA GLY A 453 -10.73 -16.66 17.14
C GLY A 453 -10.02 -17.54 16.11
N ARG A 454 -10.30 -17.37 14.81
CA ARG A 454 -9.74 -18.24 13.75
C ARG A 454 -8.30 -17.89 13.39
N GLY A 455 -7.82 -16.71 13.76
CA GLY A 455 -6.49 -16.16 13.45
C GLY A 455 -6.57 -14.74 12.92
N LEU A 456 -5.61 -13.89 13.27
CA LEU A 456 -5.55 -12.52 12.76
C LEU A 456 -5.38 -12.51 11.23
N VAL A 457 -6.17 -11.67 10.56
CA VAL A 457 -6.01 -11.38 9.13
C VAL A 457 -5.23 -10.10 8.97
N ALA A 458 -4.08 -10.18 8.31
CA ALA A 458 -3.23 -9.04 8.02
C ALA A 458 -3.39 -8.62 6.55
N ARG A 459 -3.50 -7.30 6.32
CA ARG A 459 -3.43 -6.70 4.98
C ARG A 459 -2.27 -5.74 4.93
N GLY A 460 -1.53 -5.72 3.83
CA GLY A 460 -0.48 -4.73 3.59
C GLY A 460 -0.14 -4.56 2.12
N ARG A 461 0.88 -3.75 1.85
CA ARG A 461 1.22 -3.30 0.50
C ARG A 461 2.72 -3.24 0.29
N HIS A 462 3.15 -3.68 -0.89
CA HIS A 462 4.48 -3.39 -1.42
C HIS A 462 4.40 -2.59 -2.73
N TRP A 463 5.40 -1.74 -2.96
CA TRP A 463 5.67 -1.16 -4.29
C TRP A 463 6.95 -1.76 -4.85
N LEU A 464 6.87 -2.32 -6.06
CA LEU A 464 8.02 -2.88 -6.79
C LEU A 464 8.45 -1.92 -7.89
N ILE A 465 9.72 -1.55 -7.89
CA ILE A 465 10.38 -0.79 -8.94
C ILE A 465 11.45 -1.67 -9.56
N LEU A 466 11.40 -1.82 -10.89
CA LEU A 466 12.34 -2.63 -11.66
C LEU A 466 12.89 -1.80 -12.81
N GLU A 467 14.19 -1.52 -12.76
CA GLU A 467 14.82 -0.55 -13.67
C GLU A 467 16.09 -1.09 -14.31
N SER A 468 16.40 -0.54 -15.49
CA SER A 468 17.64 -0.77 -16.20
C SER A 468 18.72 0.18 -15.69
N LYS A 469 19.90 -0.35 -15.34
CA LYS A 469 21.09 0.43 -14.96
C LYS A 469 21.91 0.86 -16.18
N THR A 470 21.26 1.49 -17.15
CA THR A 470 21.93 1.96 -18.37
C THR A 470 22.83 3.16 -18.07
N THR A 471 24.00 3.22 -18.71
CA THR A 471 24.86 4.43 -18.74
C THR A 471 24.36 5.49 -19.73
N ASN A 472 23.28 5.17 -20.46
CA ASN A 472 22.41 6.01 -21.28
C ASN A 472 22.07 7.40 -20.69
N PRO A 473 22.79 8.53 -20.93
CA PRO A 473 22.43 9.81 -20.31
C PRO A 473 21.05 10.32 -20.76
N ASN A 474 20.64 9.98 -21.99
CA ASN A 474 19.34 10.35 -22.56
C ASN A 474 18.18 9.49 -22.03
N LEU A 475 18.49 8.38 -21.35
CA LEU A 475 17.50 7.50 -20.71
C LEU A 475 17.40 7.75 -19.20
N ASN A 476 18.18 8.70 -18.65
CA ASN A 476 18.36 9.11 -17.25
C ASN A 476 17.41 8.45 -16.20
N LEU A 477 17.53 7.13 -16.04
CA LEU A 477 16.82 6.35 -15.04
C LEU A 477 17.78 6.16 -13.88
N ASN A 478 17.80 7.12 -12.96
CA ASN A 478 18.48 6.87 -11.71
C ASN A 478 17.59 6.04 -10.79
N SER A 479 17.89 4.75 -10.69
CA SER A 479 17.12 3.83 -9.86
C SER A 479 17.13 4.19 -8.38
N GLN A 480 18.18 4.86 -7.91
CA GLN A 480 18.23 5.37 -6.54
C GLN A 480 17.28 6.55 -6.33
N LYS A 481 17.16 7.45 -7.31
CA LYS A 481 16.18 8.54 -7.27
C LYS A 481 14.76 7.98 -7.22
N ALA A 482 14.43 7.02 -8.10
CA ALA A 482 13.10 6.44 -8.18
C ALA A 482 12.69 5.79 -6.86
N GLN A 483 13.50 4.90 -6.30
CA GLN A 483 13.17 4.25 -5.02
C GLN A 483 13.06 5.24 -3.85
N ARG A 484 13.88 6.29 -3.82
CA ARG A 484 13.86 7.30 -2.75
C ARG A 484 12.59 8.12 -2.77
N LYS A 485 12.24 8.65 -3.95
CA LYS A 485 11.01 9.40 -4.16
C LYS A 485 9.79 8.55 -3.83
N SER A 486 9.71 7.35 -4.39
CA SER A 486 8.56 6.46 -4.17
C SER A 486 8.44 5.97 -2.73
N ALA A 487 9.54 5.80 -2.00
CA ALA A 487 9.48 5.49 -0.57
C ALA A 487 8.85 6.64 0.25
N MET A 488 9.18 7.89 -0.09
CA MET A 488 8.57 9.06 0.53
C MET A 488 7.08 9.19 0.16
N GLU A 489 6.73 8.97 -1.11
CA GLU A 489 5.34 8.99 -1.56
C GLU A 489 4.49 7.88 -0.90
N LEU A 490 5.05 6.68 -0.72
CA LEU A 490 4.37 5.60 -0.02
C LEU A 490 4.12 5.97 1.46
N PHE A 491 5.14 6.46 2.16
CA PHE A 491 5.04 6.86 3.56
C PHE A 491 4.11 8.07 3.78
N HIS A 492 4.09 9.02 2.84
CA HIS A 492 3.24 10.21 2.87
C HIS A 492 2.03 10.11 1.92
N SER A 493 1.49 8.89 1.76
CA SER A 493 0.29 8.65 0.95
C SER A 493 -0.84 9.64 1.33
N PRO A 494 -1.59 10.20 0.36
CA PRO A 494 -2.62 11.19 0.65
C PRO A 494 -3.67 10.73 1.67
N LEU A 495 -4.01 11.61 2.62
CA LEU A 495 -5.03 11.35 3.63
C LEU A 495 -6.38 11.92 3.20
N ILE A 496 -7.45 11.12 3.31
CA ILE A 496 -8.82 11.55 2.97
C ILE A 496 -9.61 11.79 4.26
N SER A 497 -10.19 12.97 4.37
CA SER A 497 -11.22 13.29 5.36
C SER A 497 -12.55 13.61 4.70
N TYR A 498 -13.63 13.32 5.43
CA TYR A 498 -15.00 13.30 4.94
C TYR A 498 -15.86 14.21 5.81
N SER A 499 -16.70 15.02 5.17
CA SER A 499 -17.69 15.86 5.86
C SER A 499 -19.05 15.76 5.20
N PRO A 500 -20.11 15.37 5.93
CA PRO A 500 -21.48 15.51 5.47
C PRO A 500 -21.81 16.96 5.14
N ILE A 501 -22.40 17.19 3.97
CA ILE A 501 -22.81 18.53 3.53
C ILE A 501 -24.26 18.53 3.04
N THR A 502 -24.92 19.69 3.15
CA THR A 502 -26.26 19.88 2.59
C THR A 502 -26.22 20.34 1.13
N SER A 503 -25.29 21.26 0.83
CA SER A 503 -25.09 21.87 -0.48
C SER A 503 -23.60 22.12 -0.76
N GLN A 504 -23.16 21.69 -1.95
CA GLN A 504 -21.83 21.99 -2.48
C GLN A 504 -21.62 23.49 -2.69
N SER A 505 -22.61 24.21 -3.24
CA SER A 505 -22.48 25.65 -3.49
C SER A 505 -22.35 26.43 -2.18
N LYS A 506 -23.12 26.04 -1.14
CA LYS A 506 -22.99 26.62 0.19
C LYS A 506 -21.60 26.34 0.77
N TYR A 507 -21.13 25.09 0.73
CA TYR A 507 -19.80 24.74 1.24
C TYR A 507 -18.69 25.57 0.58
N ARG A 508 -18.70 25.68 -0.75
CA ARG A 508 -17.72 26.47 -1.52
C ARG A 508 -17.76 27.97 -1.24
N SER A 509 -18.90 28.50 -0.80
CA SER A 509 -19.02 29.91 -0.39
C SER A 509 -18.46 30.18 1.02
N LEU A 510 -18.18 29.12 1.78
CA LEU A 510 -17.72 29.17 3.17
C LEU A 510 -16.29 28.66 3.36
N ALA A 511 -15.80 27.78 2.48
CA ALA A 511 -14.52 27.12 2.59
C ALA A 511 -13.60 27.34 1.39
N LEU A 512 -12.30 27.50 1.66
CA LEU A 512 -11.23 27.21 0.70
C LEU A 512 -11.29 25.72 0.34
N THR A 513 -11.44 25.42 -0.95
CA THR A 513 -11.46 24.05 -1.47
C THR A 513 -10.12 23.62 -2.06
N GLU A 514 -9.15 24.52 -2.14
CA GLU A 514 -7.78 24.25 -2.55
C GLU A 514 -6.84 25.08 -1.68
N PHE A 515 -5.75 24.46 -1.24
CA PHE A 515 -4.74 25.12 -0.42
C PHE A 515 -3.36 24.51 -0.66
N SER A 516 -2.32 25.34 -0.69
CA SER A 516 -0.93 24.90 -0.61
C SER A 516 -0.22 25.67 0.50
N GLY A 517 0.42 24.96 1.41
CA GLY A 517 1.19 25.55 2.50
C GLY A 517 2.57 26.04 2.06
N LEU A 518 3.03 25.65 0.88
CA LEU A 518 4.30 26.08 0.30
C LEU A 518 4.06 26.98 -0.91
N HIS A 519 4.88 28.02 -1.08
CA HIS A 519 4.82 28.83 -2.31
C HIS A 519 5.26 28.04 -3.55
N LYS A 520 6.23 27.13 -3.37
CA LYS A 520 6.75 26.20 -4.38
C LYS A 520 7.11 24.89 -3.69
N SER A 521 7.06 23.78 -4.42
CA SER A 521 7.62 22.51 -3.93
C SER A 521 9.09 22.69 -3.56
N LEU A 522 9.53 22.00 -2.51
CA LEU A 522 10.94 22.01 -2.12
C LEU A 522 11.82 21.38 -3.21
N PRO A 523 13.15 21.55 -3.19
CA PRO A 523 14.03 20.76 -4.04
C PRO A 523 13.73 19.25 -3.90
N GLU A 524 13.81 18.49 -4.99
CA GLU A 524 13.44 17.07 -5.01
C GLU A 524 14.23 16.21 -4.00
N ASN A 525 15.42 16.66 -3.58
CA ASN A 525 16.27 15.99 -2.60
C ASN A 525 16.03 16.43 -1.15
N ILE A 526 15.13 17.41 -0.91
CA ILE A 526 14.81 17.93 0.40
C ILE A 526 13.36 17.61 0.79
N HIS A 527 13.20 17.10 2.01
CA HIS A 527 11.91 16.83 2.61
C HIS A 527 11.68 17.64 3.90
N LEU A 528 10.43 18.05 4.09
CA LEU A 528 9.94 18.68 5.32
C LEU A 528 9.60 17.61 6.36
N LEU A 529 10.58 17.22 7.18
CA LEU A 529 10.44 16.17 8.19
C LEU A 529 9.57 16.58 9.39
N THR A 530 9.61 17.85 9.79
CA THR A 530 8.79 18.34 10.90
C THR A 530 8.41 19.79 10.69
N LEU A 531 7.12 20.10 10.85
CA LEU A 531 6.59 21.44 11.05
C LEU A 531 5.65 21.40 12.26
N LYS A 532 6.11 21.93 13.39
CA LYS A 532 5.36 21.87 14.65
C LYS A 532 5.30 23.23 15.31
N GLN A 533 4.09 23.74 15.54
CA GLN A 533 3.90 24.93 16.36
C GLN A 533 4.29 24.65 17.82
N LEU A 534 5.15 25.49 18.40
CA LEU A 534 5.55 25.43 19.81
C LEU A 534 4.81 26.48 20.64
N SER A 535 4.55 27.65 20.05
CA SER A 535 3.79 28.75 20.63
C SER A 535 3.10 29.54 19.50
N PRO A 536 2.28 30.57 19.80
CA PRO A 536 1.66 31.40 18.76
C PRO A 536 2.66 32.01 17.76
N THR A 537 3.92 32.20 18.15
CA THR A 537 4.96 32.87 17.33
C THR A 537 6.17 31.99 17.04
N GLN A 538 6.21 30.74 17.52
CA GLN A 538 7.37 29.86 17.36
C GLN A 538 6.99 28.52 16.73
N ILE A 539 7.85 28.07 15.83
CA ILE A 539 7.68 26.84 15.05
C ILE A 539 9.00 26.07 15.08
N LEU A 540 8.90 24.76 15.32
CA LEU A 540 9.99 23.83 15.12
C LEU A 540 9.93 23.33 13.67
N LEU A 541 10.97 23.66 12.90
CA LEU A 541 11.17 23.24 11.53
C LEU A 541 12.31 22.23 11.46
N ARG A 542 12.09 21.09 10.80
CA ARG A 542 13.15 20.15 10.40
C ARG A 542 13.07 19.89 8.91
N LEU A 543 14.17 20.15 8.22
CA LEU A 543 14.39 19.78 6.83
C LEU A 543 15.41 18.65 6.78
N GLU A 544 15.22 17.71 5.86
CA GLU A 544 16.18 16.64 5.65
C GLU A 544 16.58 16.52 4.18
N HIS A 545 17.87 16.29 3.95
CA HIS A 545 18.37 15.77 2.70
C HIS A 545 18.29 14.23 2.77
N PHE A 546 17.37 13.63 2.02
CA PHE A 546 17.05 12.21 2.16
C PHE A 546 17.81 11.30 1.19
N LEU A 547 18.65 11.87 0.31
CA LEU A 547 19.61 11.16 -0.53
C LEU A 547 20.98 11.07 0.13
N GLN A 548 21.68 9.95 -0.10
CA GLN A 548 23.08 9.76 0.32
C GLN A 548 24.06 10.19 -0.77
N ASN A 549 25.29 10.49 -0.36
CA ASN A 549 26.37 10.75 -1.31
C ASN A 549 26.55 9.58 -2.29
N GLY A 550 26.68 9.90 -3.58
CA GLY A 550 26.82 8.91 -4.66
C GLY A 550 25.53 8.21 -5.09
N GLU A 551 24.36 8.48 -4.45
CA GLU A 551 23.09 7.91 -4.92
C GLU A 551 22.61 8.57 -6.22
N ASP A 552 22.85 9.87 -6.43
CA ASP A 552 22.51 10.58 -7.66
C ASP A 552 23.55 11.67 -7.96
N GLY A 553 23.98 11.77 -9.22
CA GLY A 553 25.04 12.72 -9.62
C GLY A 553 24.65 14.19 -9.42
N ILE A 554 23.35 14.51 -9.44
CA ILE A 554 22.82 15.86 -9.32
C ILE A 554 22.12 16.05 -7.98
N LEU A 555 21.16 15.19 -7.66
CA LEU A 555 20.30 15.33 -6.48
C LEU A 555 21.00 14.94 -5.17
N ALA A 556 22.10 14.19 -5.19
CA ALA A 556 22.87 13.94 -3.97
C ALA A 556 23.80 15.10 -3.56
N GLN A 557 23.87 16.16 -4.37
CA GLN A 557 24.70 17.33 -4.09
C GLN A 557 24.02 18.28 -3.06
N PRO A 558 24.79 19.16 -2.39
CA PRO A 558 24.23 20.13 -1.46
C PRO A 558 23.13 21.00 -2.09
N SER A 559 22.03 21.21 -1.36
CA SER A 559 20.93 22.09 -1.75
C SER A 559 20.84 23.31 -0.84
N THR A 560 20.53 24.47 -1.43
CA THR A 560 20.25 25.72 -0.70
C THR A 560 18.76 26.03 -0.77
N ILE A 561 18.17 26.43 0.35
CA ILE A 561 16.75 26.80 0.45
C ILE A 561 16.63 28.20 1.05
N ASN A 562 15.86 29.06 0.39
CA ASN A 562 15.46 30.33 0.97
C ASN A 562 14.26 30.12 1.90
N LEU A 563 14.50 30.22 3.21
CA LEU A 563 13.44 30.05 4.21
C LEU A 563 12.46 31.22 4.26
N SER A 564 12.83 32.44 3.84
CA SER A 564 11.94 33.60 3.94
C SER A 564 10.69 33.50 3.06
N GLU A 565 10.73 32.67 2.01
CA GLU A 565 9.69 32.53 0.98
C GLU A 565 9.15 31.08 0.88
N ILE A 566 9.38 30.25 1.91
CA ILE A 566 9.03 28.83 1.84
C ILE A 566 7.52 28.60 2.04
N PHE A 567 6.90 29.29 2.99
CA PHE A 567 5.51 29.07 3.41
C PHE A 567 4.57 30.15 2.88
N SER A 568 3.40 29.74 2.41
CA SER A 568 2.38 30.65 1.85
C SER A 568 1.61 31.46 2.90
N THR A 569 1.61 31.00 4.16
CA THR A 569 0.81 31.58 5.25
C THR A 569 1.65 32.01 6.45
N LEU A 570 2.98 31.90 6.39
CA LEU A 570 3.87 32.19 7.51
C LEU A 570 4.98 33.14 7.04
N THR A 571 5.20 34.21 7.79
CA THR A 571 6.35 35.10 7.60
C THR A 571 7.43 34.74 8.60
N ILE A 572 8.59 34.27 8.12
CA ILE A 572 9.73 33.93 8.99
C ILE A 572 10.49 35.22 9.34
N LEU A 573 10.44 35.59 10.63
CA LEU A 573 11.11 36.81 11.13
C LEU A 573 12.57 36.56 11.52
N SER A 574 12.87 35.38 12.05
CA SER A 574 14.22 34.95 12.43
C SER A 574 14.32 33.43 12.49
N VAL A 575 15.54 32.90 12.47
CA VAL A 575 15.83 31.47 12.56
C VAL A 575 16.96 31.28 13.58
N GLU A 576 16.83 30.29 14.45
CA GLU A 576 17.88 29.84 15.36
C GLU A 576 18.07 28.33 15.16
N GLU A 577 19.31 27.91 14.88
CA GLU A 577 19.62 26.51 14.65
C GLU A 577 19.78 25.76 15.98
N LEU A 578 19.03 24.68 16.13
CA LEU A 578 19.02 23.83 17.32
C LEU A 578 19.51 22.42 16.98
N ASN A 579 19.90 21.68 18.01
CA ASN A 579 20.14 20.25 17.90
C ASN A 579 18.89 19.51 17.40
N LEU A 580 19.04 18.23 17.02
CA LEU A 580 17.93 17.45 16.46
C LEU A 580 16.71 17.36 17.40
N ALA A 581 16.93 17.35 18.72
CA ALA A 581 15.87 17.35 19.72
C ALA A 581 15.09 18.68 19.79
N GLY A 582 15.64 19.77 19.27
CA GLY A 582 15.06 21.11 19.32
C GLY A 582 15.20 21.77 20.70
N THR A 583 16.23 21.42 21.48
CA THR A 583 16.38 21.84 22.89
C THR A 583 17.63 22.67 23.16
N THR A 584 18.68 22.56 22.36
CA THR A 584 19.97 23.24 22.59
C THR A 584 20.42 23.93 21.32
N LYS A 585 20.95 25.16 21.42
CA LYS A 585 21.46 25.87 20.25
C LYS A 585 22.73 25.22 19.74
N VAL A 586 22.88 25.08 18.43
CA VAL A 586 24.07 24.45 17.83
C VAL A 586 25.35 25.20 18.24
N LYS A 587 25.30 26.53 18.30
CA LYS A 587 26.42 27.37 18.77
C LYS A 587 26.86 27.12 20.22
N GLU A 588 26.03 26.48 21.04
CA GLU A 588 26.36 26.14 22.43
C GLU A 588 26.96 24.73 22.55
N MET A 589 26.89 23.91 21.49
CA MET A 589 27.39 22.52 21.50
C MET A 589 28.91 22.39 21.32
N HIS A 590 29.65 23.51 21.22
CA HIS A 590 31.09 23.54 20.94
C HIS A 590 32.02 22.95 22.03
N ASN A 591 31.46 22.40 23.11
CA ASN A 591 32.21 21.88 24.26
C ASN A 591 32.40 20.35 24.28
N LEU A 592 31.98 19.61 23.23
CA LEU A 592 32.32 18.19 23.12
C LEU A 592 33.77 18.00 22.64
N PRO A 593 34.51 16.99 23.14
CA PRO A 593 35.86 16.71 22.67
C PRO A 593 35.91 16.58 21.15
N LYS A 594 36.64 17.49 20.48
CA LYS A 594 36.75 17.53 19.00
C LYS A 594 37.52 16.35 18.42
N SER A 595 38.20 15.59 19.27
CA SER A 595 38.95 14.40 18.88
C SER A 595 38.74 13.30 19.90
N TRP A 596 38.17 12.19 19.43
CA TRP A 596 38.34 10.91 20.09
C TRP A 596 39.61 10.30 19.51
N ASN A 597 40.61 10.00 20.36
CA ASN A 597 41.72 9.17 19.90
C ASN A 597 41.14 7.78 19.62
N ARG A 598 40.76 7.51 18.37
CA ARG A 598 40.41 6.17 17.91
C ARG A 598 41.68 5.36 18.00
N SER A 599 41.98 4.83 19.18
CA SER A 599 43.11 3.94 19.36
C SER A 599 42.97 2.83 18.33
N SER A 600 44.01 2.62 17.53
CA SER A 600 44.18 1.49 16.61
C SER A 600 44.14 0.11 17.29
N ARG A 601 43.82 0.05 18.60
CA ARG A 601 43.77 -1.11 19.48
C ARG A 601 42.72 -2.17 19.12
N ILE A 602 41.90 -1.98 18.08
CA ILE A 602 40.98 -3.04 17.63
C ILE A 602 41.63 -3.99 16.59
N ILE A 603 42.81 -3.66 16.05
CA ILE A 603 43.48 -4.51 15.05
C ILE A 603 44.54 -5.45 15.67
N SER A 604 45.00 -5.21 16.90
CA SER A 604 46.16 -5.92 17.47
C SER A 604 45.84 -7.07 18.45
N SER A 605 44.60 -7.53 18.60
CA SER A 605 44.26 -8.63 19.53
C SER A 605 43.62 -9.86 18.87
N VAL A 606 43.70 -10.00 17.54
CA VAL A 606 43.24 -11.22 16.82
C VAL A 606 44.42 -12.07 16.29
N GLN A 607 45.67 -11.67 16.58
CA GLN A 607 46.82 -12.57 16.47
C GLN A 607 47.39 -12.81 17.87
N GLY A 608 46.91 -13.87 18.53
CA GLY A 608 47.51 -14.38 19.76
C GLY A 608 46.52 -14.66 20.89
N LYS A 609 45.75 -15.74 20.76
CA LYS A 609 45.71 -16.85 21.74
C LYS A 609 44.94 -18.02 21.17
#